data_AF-A0A415C3C4-F1
#
_entry.id   AF-A0A415C3C4-F1
#
_cell.length_a   1.000
_cell.length_b   1.000
_cell.length_c   1.000
_cell.angle_alpha   90.00
_cell.angle_beta   90.00
_cell.angle_gamma   90.00
#
_symmetry.space_group_name_H-M   'P 1'
#
loop_
_entity.id
_entity.type
_entity.pdbx_description
1 polymer ?
#
loop_
_entity_poly.entity_id
_entity_poly.type
_entity_poly.pdbx_seq_one_letter_code
_entity_poly.pdbx_strand_id
1 'polypeptide(L)'
;MSKLQRCRKWPISLVSTLLSFLFLMSIVPVASAYSYSKSHWLNKNQVVMLMATVKGNYLTSAKQAVSNINSATKVGFSTGTRMVWQATSQNFGKNGWEGQSAYTFLASGYTKDAVSRVNTYYMKSSYPVARMRVLWLHEFSHCWGLGHSTINTVMYKSASDAYNNGVRYLTSDDIKGINSRY
;
A
#
# COMPACT_ATOMS: atom_id res chain seq x y z
N MET A 1 -33.03 -88.23 24.73
CA MET A 1 -33.74 -87.07 25.32
C MET A 1 -32.68 -85.97 25.45
N SER A 2 -32.72 -84.76 24.90
CA SER A 2 -33.80 -83.81 24.57
C SER A 2 -33.33 -82.73 23.57
N LYS A 3 -34.19 -82.43 22.58
CA LYS A 3 -34.53 -81.13 21.91
C LYS A 3 -33.50 -79.97 21.76
N LEU A 4 -33.31 -79.54 20.49
CA LEU A 4 -33.44 -78.17 19.88
C LEU A 4 -32.58 -77.03 20.50
N GLN A 5 -32.00 -76.02 19.81
CA GLN A 5 -32.30 -75.33 18.55
C GLN A 5 -31.20 -74.28 18.21
N ARG A 6 -30.87 -74.14 16.90
CA ARG A 6 -30.56 -72.92 16.10
C ARG A 6 -29.68 -71.75 16.62
N CYS A 7 -28.70 -71.33 15.78
CA CYS A 7 -28.57 -70.05 15.02
C CYS A 7 -27.08 -69.70 14.81
N ARG A 8 -26.45 -69.78 13.61
CA ARG A 8 -26.49 -69.00 12.35
C ARG A 8 -25.54 -67.77 12.31
N LYS A 9 -24.77 -67.69 11.20
CA LYS A 9 -24.02 -66.57 10.54
C LYS A 9 -22.52 -66.45 10.91
N TRP A 10 -21.56 -66.90 10.08
CA TRP A 10 -20.99 -66.41 8.78
C TRP A 10 -19.92 -65.30 8.92
N PRO A 11 -18.87 -65.30 8.07
CA PRO A 11 -17.49 -64.90 8.41
C PRO A 11 -17.16 -63.43 8.17
N ILE A 12 -16.19 -62.90 8.92
CA ILE A 12 -15.65 -61.54 8.78
C ILE A 12 -14.47 -61.59 7.79
N SER A 13 -14.64 -60.94 6.64
CA SER A 13 -13.58 -60.72 5.65
C SER A 13 -12.80 -59.45 6.03
N LEU A 14 -11.46 -59.55 6.10
CA LEU A 14 -10.57 -58.43 6.42
C LEU A 14 -10.43 -57.49 5.21
N VAL A 15 -10.65 -56.21 5.48
CA VAL A 15 -10.59 -55.08 4.55
C VAL A 15 -9.14 -54.70 4.26
N SER A 16 -8.80 -54.60 2.97
CA SER A 16 -7.54 -54.07 2.47
C SER A 16 -7.69 -52.57 2.21
N THR A 17 -6.97 -51.72 2.95
CA THR A 17 -7.10 -50.25 2.84
C THR A 17 -5.99 -49.67 1.95
N LEU A 18 -6.39 -49.12 0.81
CA LEU A 18 -5.58 -48.39 -0.16
C LEU A 18 -5.37 -46.93 0.33
N LEU A 19 -4.13 -46.46 0.42
CA LEU A 19 -3.80 -45.08 0.84
C LEU A 19 -3.59 -44.19 -0.39
N SER A 20 -4.56 -43.34 -0.71
CA SER A 20 -4.46 -42.34 -1.80
C SER A 20 -4.19 -40.96 -1.22
N PHE A 21 -2.97 -40.44 -1.42
CA PHE A 21 -2.60 -39.05 -1.12
C PHE A 21 -3.18 -38.12 -2.19
N LEU A 22 -4.26 -37.40 -1.86
CA LEU A 22 -4.81 -36.33 -2.70
C LEU A 22 -4.12 -35.01 -2.32
N PHE A 23 -3.14 -34.56 -3.12
CA PHE A 23 -2.49 -33.27 -2.93
C PHE A 23 -3.37 -32.16 -3.55
N LEU A 24 -4.33 -31.65 -2.78
CA LEU A 24 -5.04 -30.41 -3.15
C LEU A 24 -4.08 -29.23 -2.92
N MET A 25 -3.39 -28.82 -3.98
CA MET A 25 -2.83 -27.47 -4.07
C MET A 25 -3.99 -26.48 -4.15
N SER A 26 -4.44 -26.00 -2.99
CA SER A 26 -5.32 -24.84 -2.92
C SER A 26 -4.58 -23.65 -3.52
N ILE A 27 -4.94 -23.28 -4.75
CA ILE A 27 -4.69 -21.95 -5.30
C ILE A 27 -5.40 -20.95 -4.38
N VAL A 28 -4.71 -20.49 -3.34
CA VAL A 28 -5.15 -19.34 -2.56
C VAL A 28 -5.09 -18.17 -3.55
N PRO A 29 -6.20 -17.54 -3.93
CA PRO A 29 -6.12 -16.31 -4.69
C PRO A 29 -5.38 -15.31 -3.79
N VAL A 30 -4.15 -14.96 -4.17
CA VAL A 30 -3.44 -13.85 -3.53
C VAL A 30 -4.22 -12.61 -3.93
N ALA A 31 -5.22 -12.23 -3.13
CA ALA A 31 -5.89 -10.96 -3.29
C ALA A 31 -4.80 -9.89 -3.33
N SER A 32 -4.79 -9.08 -4.38
CA SER A 32 -3.95 -7.87 -4.42
C SER A 32 -4.35 -7.01 -3.22
N ALA A 33 -3.49 -6.90 -2.22
CA ALA A 33 -3.78 -6.08 -1.05
C ALA A 33 -3.73 -4.57 -1.41
N TYR A 34 -3.02 -4.21 -2.48
CA TYR A 34 -3.05 -2.86 -3.04
C TYR A 34 -4.27 -2.62 -3.91
N SER A 35 -4.82 -1.42 -3.78
CA SER A 35 -5.88 -0.89 -4.64
C SER A 35 -5.35 0.26 -5.48
N TYR A 36 -6.18 0.71 -6.42
CA TYR A 36 -5.80 1.71 -7.40
C TYR A 36 -6.69 2.92 -7.34
N SER A 37 -6.06 4.09 -7.52
CA SER A 37 -6.77 5.33 -7.74
C SER A 37 -7.22 5.45 -9.21
N LYS A 38 -7.96 6.52 -9.51
CA LYS A 38 -8.62 6.74 -10.80
C LYS A 38 -7.65 7.11 -11.93
N SER A 39 -6.42 7.52 -11.63
CA SER A 39 -5.45 7.93 -12.66
C SER A 39 -4.03 7.47 -12.32
N HIS A 40 -3.16 7.53 -13.32
CA HIS A 40 -1.73 7.27 -13.22
C HIS A 40 -0.98 8.10 -14.26
N TRP A 41 0.32 8.29 -14.11
CA TRP A 41 1.10 9.05 -15.08
C TRP A 41 1.31 8.26 -16.36
N LEU A 42 1.30 8.93 -17.52
CA LEU A 42 1.74 8.29 -18.77
C LEU A 42 3.25 8.01 -18.74
N ASN A 43 4.03 8.95 -18.23
CA ASN A 43 5.48 8.81 -18.07
C ASN A 43 5.79 8.31 -16.65
N LYS A 44 6.54 7.20 -16.55
CA LYS A 44 7.01 6.65 -15.28
C LYS A 44 8.13 7.46 -14.61
N ASN A 45 8.56 8.58 -15.21
CA ASN A 45 9.52 9.51 -14.64
C ASN A 45 8.82 10.83 -14.28
N GLN A 46 8.78 11.16 -13.01
CA GLN A 46 8.16 12.39 -12.50
C GLN A 46 9.13 13.22 -11.67
N VAL A 47 8.86 14.52 -11.66
CA VAL A 47 9.58 15.51 -10.86
C VAL A 47 8.59 16.15 -9.92
N VAL A 48 8.85 16.08 -8.61
CA VAL A 48 8.08 16.81 -7.59
C VAL A 48 8.80 18.10 -7.22
N MET A 49 8.06 19.21 -7.25
CA MET A 49 8.51 20.48 -6.71
C MET A 49 8.19 20.54 -5.22
N LEU A 50 9.23 20.51 -4.38
CA LEU A 50 9.08 20.76 -2.96
C LEU A 50 8.98 22.27 -2.74
N MET A 51 7.77 22.76 -2.44
CA MET A 51 7.50 24.18 -2.25
C MET A 51 8.31 24.73 -1.06
N ALA A 52 8.54 26.04 -1.01
CA ALA A 52 9.29 26.70 0.07
C ALA A 52 8.74 26.43 1.49
N THR A 53 7.46 26.03 1.58
CA THR A 53 6.80 25.63 2.83
C THR A 53 7.28 24.28 3.35
N VAL A 54 7.82 23.42 2.48
CA VAL A 54 8.43 22.13 2.83
C VAL A 54 9.87 22.40 3.30
N LYS A 55 10.04 22.60 4.62
CA LYS A 55 11.32 22.92 5.26
C LYS A 55 11.58 22.05 6.50
N GLY A 56 12.82 22.04 6.99
CA GLY A 56 13.21 21.28 8.20
C GLY A 56 12.90 19.78 8.09
N ASN A 57 12.20 19.23 9.09
CA ASN A 57 11.83 17.81 9.10
C ASN A 57 10.92 17.41 7.92
N TYR A 58 10.05 18.31 7.43
CA TYR A 58 9.22 18.02 6.26
C TYR A 58 10.06 17.86 4.99
N LEU A 59 11.10 18.69 4.82
CA LEU A 59 12.03 18.60 3.69
C LEU A 59 12.87 17.35 3.74
N THR A 60 13.43 17.05 4.92
CA THR A 60 14.25 15.86 5.13
C THR A 60 13.45 14.59 4.85
N SER A 61 12.24 14.49 5.39
CA SER A 61 11.35 13.35 5.18
C SER A 61 10.84 13.24 3.73
N ALA A 62 10.51 14.35 3.06
CA ALA A 62 10.12 14.34 1.65
C ALA A 62 11.24 13.80 0.75
N LYS A 63 12.48 14.26 0.95
CA LYS A 63 13.65 13.75 0.21
C LYS A 63 13.90 12.27 0.47
N GLN A 64 13.73 11.81 1.71
CA GLN A 64 13.83 10.38 2.04
C GLN A 64 12.70 9.56 1.39
N ALA A 65 11.47 10.09 1.31
CA ALA A 65 10.37 9.44 0.63
C ALA A 65 10.63 9.30 -0.88
N VAL A 66 11.12 10.37 -1.54
CA VAL A 66 11.55 10.32 -2.95
C VAL A 66 12.64 9.26 -3.16
N SER A 67 13.67 9.25 -2.31
CA SER A 67 14.75 8.25 -2.37
C SER A 67 14.23 6.81 -2.18
N ASN A 68 13.29 6.60 -1.24
CA ASN A 68 12.73 5.28 -1.00
C ASN A 68 11.85 4.79 -2.17
N ILE A 69 11.05 5.68 -2.79
CA ILE A 69 10.29 5.33 -4.00
C ILE A 69 11.24 4.90 -5.13
N ASN A 70 12.28 5.69 -5.44
CA ASN A 70 13.23 5.33 -6.50
C ASN A 70 13.94 4.00 -6.26
N SER A 71 14.37 3.77 -5.01
CA SER A 71 15.16 2.57 -4.70
C SER A 71 14.32 1.31 -4.66
N ALA A 72 13.04 1.42 -4.34
CA ALA A 72 12.15 0.27 -4.15
C ALA A 72 11.28 -0.04 -5.37
N THR A 73 11.14 0.88 -6.34
CA THR A 73 10.19 0.75 -7.45
C THR A 73 10.85 0.99 -8.81
N LYS A 74 10.09 0.74 -9.88
CA LYS A 74 10.53 0.91 -11.29
C LYS A 74 10.32 2.32 -11.83
N VAL A 75 9.70 3.21 -11.06
CA VAL A 75 9.47 4.60 -11.47
C VAL A 75 10.69 5.46 -11.17
N GLY A 76 10.93 6.46 -12.01
CA GLY A 76 11.89 7.52 -11.72
C GLY A 76 11.17 8.67 -11.01
N PHE A 77 11.65 9.05 -9.83
CA PHE A 77 11.05 10.14 -9.07
C PHE A 77 12.12 11.09 -8.57
N SER A 78 12.07 12.37 -8.91
CA SER A 78 13.12 13.31 -8.49
C SER A 78 12.53 14.60 -7.96
N THR A 79 13.33 15.39 -7.26
CA THR A 79 12.96 16.74 -6.87
C THR A 79 13.43 17.74 -7.91
N GLY A 80 12.63 18.77 -8.20
CA GLY A 80 13.02 19.84 -9.11
C GLY A 80 12.12 21.07 -9.01
N THR A 81 12.10 21.90 -10.04
CA THR A 81 11.34 23.16 -10.08
C THR A 81 10.08 23.10 -10.94
N ARG A 82 9.73 21.91 -11.45
CA ARG A 82 8.61 21.73 -12.37
C ARG A 82 7.27 21.67 -11.62
N MET A 83 6.33 22.53 -11.99
CA MET A 83 5.05 22.70 -11.26
C MET A 83 3.98 21.62 -11.51
N VAL A 84 4.29 20.58 -12.31
CA VAL A 84 3.33 19.53 -12.66
C VAL A 84 2.95 18.67 -11.44
N TRP A 85 3.87 18.47 -10.52
CA TRP A 85 3.59 17.85 -9.24
C TRP A 85 4.20 18.70 -8.12
N GLN A 86 3.36 19.24 -7.24
CA GLN A 86 3.79 20.08 -6.13
C GLN A 86 3.63 19.37 -4.79
N ALA A 87 4.59 19.57 -3.89
CA ALA A 87 4.53 19.14 -2.50
C ALA A 87 4.55 20.36 -1.59
N THR A 88 3.59 20.49 -0.68
CA THR A 88 3.48 21.62 0.26
C THR A 88 3.23 21.15 1.68
N SER A 89 3.73 21.90 2.66
CA SER A 89 3.48 21.67 4.09
C SER A 89 2.96 22.95 4.72
N GLN A 90 1.66 23.02 5.02
CA GLN A 90 1.02 24.22 5.57
C GLN A 90 -0.06 23.85 6.60
N ASN A 91 -0.52 24.83 7.37
CA ASN A 91 -1.63 24.64 8.28
C ASN A 91 -2.94 24.79 7.49
N PHE A 92 -3.64 23.67 7.25
CA PHE A 92 -4.94 23.66 6.58
C PHE A 92 -6.11 23.60 7.58
N GLY A 93 -5.85 23.85 8.86
CA GLY A 93 -6.83 23.82 9.93
C GLY A 93 -7.30 22.40 10.30
N LYS A 94 -8.32 22.36 11.15
CA LYS A 94 -8.92 21.13 11.66
C LYS A 94 -9.92 20.55 10.66
N ASN A 95 -9.43 19.84 9.65
CA ASN A 95 -10.24 19.34 8.52
C ASN A 95 -10.31 17.81 8.36
N GLY A 96 -9.85 17.04 9.36
CA GLY A 96 -9.91 15.59 9.37
C GLY A 96 -8.77 14.84 8.68
N TRP A 97 -7.80 15.52 8.05
CA TRP A 97 -6.70 14.86 7.35
C TRP A 97 -5.32 15.43 7.72
N GLU A 98 -4.36 14.54 7.94
CA GLU A 98 -2.96 14.89 8.22
C GLU A 98 -2.12 15.09 6.95
N GLY A 99 -2.52 14.46 5.85
CA GLY A 99 -2.05 14.75 4.51
C GLY A 99 -3.16 14.55 3.49
N GLN A 100 -2.95 15.11 2.30
CA GLN A 100 -3.90 14.98 1.21
C GLN A 100 -3.18 15.12 -0.13
N SER A 101 -3.37 14.13 -0.98
CA SER A 101 -3.05 14.19 -2.40
C SER A 101 -4.28 14.47 -3.24
N ALA A 102 -4.09 15.29 -4.27
CA ALA A 102 -5.08 15.56 -5.31
C ALA A 102 -4.38 15.59 -6.66
N TYR A 103 -5.13 15.28 -7.71
CA TYR A 103 -4.63 15.24 -9.08
C TYR A 103 -5.75 15.55 -10.06
N THR A 104 -5.40 16.17 -11.18
CA THR A 104 -6.28 16.25 -12.35
C THR A 104 -5.84 15.21 -13.37
N PHE A 105 -6.78 14.71 -14.16
CA PHE A 105 -6.51 13.70 -15.18
C PHE A 105 -7.21 14.03 -16.48
N LEU A 106 -6.59 13.61 -17.57
CA LEU A 106 -7.11 13.74 -18.92
C LEU A 106 -8.26 12.74 -19.15
N ALA A 107 -9.05 12.95 -20.20
CA ALA A 107 -10.11 12.00 -20.59
C ALA A 107 -9.57 10.58 -20.87
N SER A 108 -8.28 10.46 -21.22
CA SER A 108 -7.55 9.20 -21.37
C SER A 108 -7.24 8.47 -20.05
N GLY A 109 -7.55 9.07 -18.90
CA GLY A 109 -7.26 8.51 -17.57
C GLY A 109 -5.85 8.80 -17.05
N TYR A 110 -5.01 9.49 -17.82
CA TYR A 110 -3.66 9.86 -17.38
C TYR A 110 -3.65 11.11 -16.50
N THR A 111 -2.85 11.09 -15.45
CA THR A 111 -2.59 12.26 -14.59
C THR A 111 -1.96 13.38 -15.41
N LYS A 112 -2.51 14.59 -15.27
CA LYS A 112 -2.03 15.82 -15.90
C LYS A 112 -1.18 16.63 -14.93
N ASP A 113 -1.69 16.85 -13.73
CA ASP A 113 -1.00 17.53 -12.63
C ASP A 113 -1.42 16.95 -11.28
N ALA A 114 -0.58 17.12 -10.26
CA ALA A 114 -0.80 16.61 -8.93
C ALA A 114 -0.29 17.55 -7.83
N VAL A 115 -0.86 17.41 -6.64
CA VAL A 115 -0.41 18.10 -5.44
C VAL A 115 -0.47 17.13 -4.26
N SER A 116 0.58 17.14 -3.45
CA SER A 116 0.67 16.40 -2.20
C SER A 116 0.83 17.39 -1.05
N ARG A 117 -0.04 17.30 -0.05
CA ARG A 117 -0.12 18.27 1.05
C ARG A 117 0.15 17.57 2.37
N VAL A 118 0.95 18.19 3.22
CA VAL A 118 1.04 17.87 4.65
C VAL A 118 0.30 18.95 5.43
N ASN A 119 -0.63 18.54 6.29
CA ASN A 119 -1.34 19.44 7.18
C ASN A 119 -0.60 19.60 8.50
N THR A 120 0.05 20.74 8.67
CA THR A 120 0.83 21.04 9.89
C THR A 120 -0.06 21.30 11.12
N TYR A 121 -1.39 21.35 10.96
CA TYR A 121 -2.31 21.29 12.08
C TYR A 121 -2.15 19.97 12.83
N TYR A 122 -2.11 18.83 12.12
CA TYR A 122 -2.02 17.48 12.69
C TYR A 122 -0.59 16.93 12.72
N MET A 123 0.22 17.26 11.72
CA MET A 123 1.60 16.79 11.58
C MET A 123 2.56 17.89 12.04
N LYS A 124 2.92 17.93 13.32
CA LYS A 124 3.77 19.01 13.88
C LYS A 124 5.21 18.86 13.42
N SER A 125 5.92 19.98 13.24
CA SER A 125 7.32 19.98 12.78
C SER A 125 8.28 19.28 13.73
N SER A 126 7.92 19.18 15.02
CA SER A 126 8.66 18.46 16.05
C SER A 126 8.50 16.94 15.98
N TYR A 127 7.58 16.41 15.17
CA TYR A 127 7.41 14.97 15.03
C TYR A 127 8.61 14.31 14.35
N PRO A 128 8.85 13.01 14.62
CA PRO A 128 9.96 12.29 14.04
C PRO A 128 9.94 12.32 12.50
N VAL A 129 11.12 12.50 11.90
CA VAL A 129 11.30 12.45 10.44
C VAL A 129 10.74 11.16 9.84
N ALA A 130 10.86 10.02 10.54
CA ALA A 130 10.32 8.75 10.09
C ALA A 130 8.79 8.75 9.96
N ARG A 131 8.06 9.41 10.87
CA ARG A 131 6.60 9.53 10.80
C ARG A 131 6.19 10.39 9.61
N MET A 132 6.83 11.54 9.44
CA MET A 132 6.58 12.40 8.28
C MET A 132 6.94 11.73 6.95
N ARG A 133 7.97 10.87 6.95
CA ARG A 133 8.34 10.09 5.76
C ARG A 133 7.23 9.14 5.36
N VAL A 134 6.61 8.42 6.31
CA VAL A 134 5.46 7.55 6.02
C VAL A 134 4.31 8.36 5.44
N LEU A 135 4.03 9.56 5.98
CA LEU A 135 3.03 10.45 5.40
C LEU A 135 3.38 10.88 3.97
N TRP A 136 4.62 11.30 3.71
CA TRP A 136 5.03 11.66 2.35
C TRP A 136 4.97 10.48 1.38
N LEU A 137 5.38 9.28 1.83
CA LEU A 137 5.25 8.07 1.03
C LEU A 137 3.79 7.77 0.71
N HIS A 138 2.88 7.96 1.66
CA HIS A 138 1.43 7.79 1.48
C HIS A 138 0.90 8.76 0.42
N GLU A 139 1.13 10.06 0.62
CA GLU A 139 0.65 11.08 -0.31
C GLU A 139 1.28 10.92 -1.70
N PHE A 140 2.57 10.61 -1.78
CA PHE A 140 3.21 10.43 -3.07
C PHE A 140 2.73 9.18 -3.80
N SER A 141 2.46 8.11 -3.08
CA SER A 141 1.95 6.86 -3.67
C SER A 141 0.53 7.03 -4.21
N HIS A 142 -0.31 7.88 -3.60
CA HIS A 142 -1.57 8.29 -4.20
C HIS A 142 -1.39 8.94 -5.58
N CYS A 143 -0.44 9.87 -5.71
CA CYS A 143 -0.13 10.54 -6.97
C CYS A 143 0.49 9.58 -8.01
N TRP A 144 1.13 8.49 -7.57
CA TRP A 144 1.56 7.39 -8.43
C TRP A 144 0.41 6.46 -8.86
N GLY A 145 -0.78 6.62 -8.29
CA GLY A 145 -1.98 5.91 -8.72
C GLY A 145 -2.43 4.81 -7.77
N LEU A 146 -1.91 4.74 -6.55
CA LEU A 146 -2.37 3.80 -5.53
C LEU A 146 -3.60 4.34 -4.78
N GLY A 147 -4.50 3.42 -4.43
CA GLY A 147 -5.58 3.65 -3.48
C GLY A 147 -5.20 3.14 -2.09
N HIS A 148 -6.12 3.28 -1.13
CA HIS A 148 -5.88 2.81 0.24
C HIS A 148 -5.77 1.27 0.32
N SER A 149 -5.03 0.80 1.32
CA SER A 149 -4.80 -0.61 1.64
C SER A 149 -4.94 -0.82 3.17
N THR A 150 -4.34 -1.87 3.71
CA THR A 150 -4.45 -2.32 5.11
C THR A 150 -3.49 -1.59 6.06
N ILE A 151 -3.73 -1.70 7.37
CA ILE A 151 -2.95 -1.04 8.45
C ILE A 151 -1.45 -1.29 8.41
N ASN A 152 -1.02 -2.38 7.76
CA ASN A 152 0.38 -2.79 7.68
C ASN A 152 1.12 -2.18 6.48
N THR A 153 0.49 -1.29 5.71
CA THR A 153 1.10 -0.69 4.50
C THR A 153 1.20 0.82 4.62
N VAL A 154 2.03 1.44 3.76
CA VAL A 154 2.08 2.90 3.66
C VAL A 154 0.72 3.45 3.23
N MET A 155 0.00 2.73 2.37
CA MET A 155 -1.30 3.14 1.84
C MET A 155 -2.48 2.93 2.82
N TYR A 156 -2.26 2.64 4.10
CA TYR A 156 -3.37 2.68 5.05
C TYR A 156 -3.97 4.09 5.17
N LYS A 157 -5.30 4.19 5.35
CA LYS A 157 -6.06 5.45 5.41
C LYS A 157 -5.53 6.53 6.39
N SER A 158 -4.69 6.17 7.35
CA SER A 158 -4.05 7.06 8.32
C SER A 158 -2.57 6.73 8.38
N ALA A 159 -1.71 7.59 7.82
CA ALA A 159 -0.28 7.35 7.77
C ALA A 159 0.34 7.30 9.19
N SER A 160 -0.20 8.07 10.12
CA SER A 160 0.15 8.02 11.54
C SER A 160 -0.20 6.70 12.19
N ASP A 161 -1.35 6.11 11.89
CA ASP A 161 -1.72 4.80 12.45
C ASP A 161 -0.81 3.70 11.87
N ALA A 162 -0.54 3.74 10.56
CA ALA A 162 0.43 2.83 9.94
C ALA A 162 1.82 2.97 10.57
N TYR A 163 2.28 4.20 10.79
CA TYR A 163 3.55 4.46 11.48
C TYR A 163 3.53 3.90 12.92
N ASN A 164 2.46 4.14 13.68
CA ASN A 164 2.34 3.61 15.03
C ASN A 164 2.28 2.08 15.04
N ASN A 165 1.78 1.48 13.96
CA ASN A 165 1.76 0.04 13.71
C ASN A 165 3.07 -0.51 13.09
N GLY A 166 4.14 0.28 13.06
CA GLY A 166 5.49 -0.19 12.68
C GLY A 166 5.89 0.06 11.23
N VAL A 167 5.03 0.62 10.38
CA VAL A 167 5.40 0.97 8.99
C VAL A 167 6.44 2.10 8.98
N ARG A 168 7.49 1.98 8.15
CA ARG A 168 8.60 2.96 8.09
C ARG A 168 9.00 3.37 6.68
N TYR A 169 8.70 2.53 5.69
CA TYR A 169 9.09 2.64 4.28
C TYR A 169 8.00 1.96 3.44
N LEU A 170 8.05 2.11 2.11
CA LEU A 170 7.19 1.33 1.22
C LEU A 170 7.29 -0.16 1.55
N THR A 171 6.15 -0.79 1.69
CA THR A 171 6.05 -2.24 1.94
C THR A 171 6.06 -2.99 0.63
N SER A 172 6.18 -4.33 0.71
CA SER A 172 6.07 -5.18 -0.48
C SER A 172 4.76 -4.98 -1.25
N ASP A 173 3.66 -4.63 -0.55
CA ASP A 173 2.36 -4.38 -1.17
C ASP A 173 2.38 -3.08 -1.96
N ASP A 174 2.87 -1.99 -1.35
CA ASP A 174 2.98 -0.68 -1.99
C ASP A 174 3.91 -0.75 -3.23
N ILE A 175 5.04 -1.45 -3.10
CA ILE A 175 6.02 -1.65 -4.18
C ILE A 175 5.41 -2.42 -5.34
N LYS A 176 4.72 -3.54 -5.05
CA LYS A 176 4.03 -4.33 -6.09
C LYS A 176 2.98 -3.49 -6.79
N GLY A 177 2.19 -2.71 -6.05
CA GLY A 177 1.17 -1.84 -6.62
C GLY A 177 1.74 -0.81 -7.61
N ILE A 178 2.80 -0.10 -7.22
CA ILE A 178 3.45 0.86 -8.13
C ILE A 178 4.03 0.11 -9.34
N ASN A 179 4.76 -0.98 -9.13
CA ASN A 179 5.41 -1.73 -10.20
C ASN A 179 4.48 -2.51 -11.13
N SER A 180 3.24 -2.78 -10.72
CA SER A 180 2.24 -3.37 -11.62
C SER A 180 1.49 -2.30 -12.42
N ARG A 181 1.61 -1.03 -12.05
CA ARG A 181 1.08 0.10 -12.80
C ARG A 181 2.07 0.61 -13.87
N TYR A 182 3.38 0.48 -13.65
CA TYR A 182 4.46 1.02 -14.49
C TYR A 182 5.56 -0.01 -14.83
#